data_AF-A0A6A3Q8R2-F1
#
_entry.id   AF-A0A6A3Q8R2-F1
#
_cell.length_a   1.000
_cell.length_b   1.000
_cell.length_c   1.000
_cell.angle_alpha   90.00
_cell.angle_beta   90.00
_cell.angle_gamma   90.00
#
_symmetry.space_group_name_H-M   'P 1'
#
loop_
_entity.id
_entity.type
_entity.pdbx_description
1 polymer ?
#
loop_
_entity_poly.entity_id
_entity_poly.type
_entity_poly.pdbx_seq_one_letter_code
_entity_poly.pdbx_strand_id
1 'polypeptide(L)'
;MTGPTRGENNVISADEQDLSLADLAEAVPALKKMHARMKGGKRQVGKRRLGDKFQLSPSLFEVFADRYRAARNAHKGVDYQRLSTTKNVKDFKGHAAELRAKEPELKVLLKKALAEQREIDAGKPMKNIEALEEEVARLDVQHEEDVAKRMQLEVDIQQREEQHSLTISKLNESYEVEIGKLQSELNEVNAKYDALKEVMTGRGKSAELGDEVNEVKDKVAELEQKMKAETTRQTELVAFGNRLARKERGLVAQSEALKAELERIKGEWAKLEREQSRHDFQVLRYTDWQHAIDTAKMTATLRLKMRITCITNWIKRSNAPMN
;
A
#
# COMPACT_ATOMS: atom_id res chain seq x y z
N MET A 1 15.33 17.97 31.46
CA MET A 1 16.34 18.83 32.11
C MET A 1 15.88 20.27 31.96
N THR A 2 15.70 20.92 33.10
CA THR A 2 15.18 22.28 33.28
C THR A 2 16.15 23.32 32.74
N GLY A 3 15.72 24.11 31.76
CA GLY A 3 16.44 25.31 31.35
C GLY A 3 16.34 26.43 32.40
N PRO A 4 17.30 27.36 32.48
CA PRO A 4 17.30 28.39 33.50
C PRO A 4 16.22 29.42 33.20
N THR A 5 15.35 29.66 34.19
CA THR A 5 14.44 30.80 34.24
C THR A 5 15.27 32.09 34.19
N ARG A 6 15.22 32.74 33.03
CA ARG A 6 15.68 34.11 32.84
C ARG A 6 14.91 34.97 33.83
N GLY A 7 15.61 35.42 34.88
CA GLY A 7 15.09 36.38 35.83
C GLY A 7 14.69 37.63 35.05
N GLU A 8 13.38 37.81 34.90
CA GLU A 8 12.77 39.09 34.57
C GLU A 8 13.02 40.02 35.75
N ASN A 9 14.24 40.56 35.82
CA ASN A 9 14.45 41.82 36.49
C ASN A 9 13.71 42.87 35.66
N ASN A 10 12.41 42.99 35.93
CA ASN A 10 11.63 44.17 35.63
C ASN A 10 12.31 45.32 36.40
N VAL A 11 13.37 45.86 35.80
CA VAL A 11 13.86 47.20 36.09
C VAL A 11 12.77 48.11 35.57
N ILE A 12 11.69 48.24 36.36
CA ILE A 12 10.73 49.33 36.20
C ILE A 12 11.58 50.57 36.41
N SER A 13 11.91 51.25 35.32
CA SER A 13 12.58 52.54 35.37
C SER A 13 11.86 53.41 36.40
N ALA A 14 12.58 54.12 37.27
CA ALA A 14 11.98 55.02 38.26
C ALA A 14 11.01 56.04 37.64
N ASP A 15 11.11 56.24 36.32
CA ASP A 15 10.24 57.08 35.51
C ASP A 15 8.81 56.52 35.33
N GLU A 16 8.58 55.21 35.45
CA GLU A 16 7.27 54.57 35.32
C GLU A 16 6.47 54.46 36.63
N GLN A 17 7.10 54.71 37.78
CA GLN A 17 6.37 54.69 39.06
C GLN A 17 5.37 55.85 39.12
N ASP A 18 4.10 55.54 39.34
CA ASP A 18 3.06 56.54 39.57
C ASP A 18 3.35 57.33 40.86
N LEU A 19 3.12 58.65 40.83
CA LEU A 19 3.14 59.47 42.03
C LEU A 19 2.18 58.90 43.10
N SER A 20 2.62 58.90 44.36
CA SER A 20 1.78 58.55 45.50
C SER A 20 0.56 59.48 45.57
N LEU A 21 -0.53 59.08 46.24
CA LEU A 21 -1.71 59.95 46.36
C LEU A 21 -1.39 61.27 47.07
N ALA A 22 -0.48 61.25 48.05
CA ALA A 22 0.00 62.44 48.75
C ALA A 22 0.83 63.34 47.82
N ASP A 23 1.81 62.77 47.11
CA ASP A 23 2.64 63.50 46.16
C ASP A 23 1.80 64.08 45.00
N LEU A 24 0.78 63.34 44.55
CA LEU A 24 -0.15 63.81 43.51
C LEU A 24 -1.03 64.97 44.00
N ALA A 25 -1.41 64.97 45.29
CA ALA A 25 -2.15 66.08 45.89
C ALA A 25 -1.30 67.37 45.92
N GLU A 26 0.02 67.26 46.10
CA GLU A 26 0.99 68.36 46.04
C GLU A 26 1.37 68.75 44.60
N ALA A 27 1.53 67.78 43.70
CA ALA A 27 1.99 67.98 42.33
C ALA A 27 1.00 68.79 41.47
N VAL A 28 -0.30 68.59 41.64
CA VAL A 28 -1.33 69.33 40.89
C VAL A 28 -1.32 70.85 41.17
N PRO A 29 -1.32 71.32 42.44
CA PRO A 29 -1.14 72.74 42.72
C PRO A 29 0.26 73.25 42.37
N ALA A 30 1.30 72.43 42.51
CA ALA A 30 2.65 72.78 42.05
C ALA A 30 2.70 73.05 40.54
N LEU A 31 2.02 72.23 39.72
CA LEU A 31 1.89 72.43 38.28
C LEU A 31 1.23 73.78 37.94
N LYS A 32 0.18 74.15 38.67
CA LYS A 32 -0.49 75.45 38.51
C LYS A 32 0.44 76.62 38.84
N LYS A 33 1.21 76.51 39.93
CA LYS A 33 2.24 77.51 40.30
C LYS A 33 3.35 77.60 39.24
N MET A 34 3.83 76.47 38.74
CA MET A 34 4.85 76.38 37.69
C MET A 34 4.38 77.08 36.40
N HIS A 35 3.16 76.80 35.92
CA HIS A 35 2.59 77.50 34.77
C HIS A 35 2.37 78.99 35.01
N ALA A 36 1.99 79.40 36.23
CA ALA A 36 1.85 80.81 36.59
C ALA A 36 3.19 81.55 36.54
N ARG A 37 4.28 80.92 37.04
CA ARG A 37 5.65 81.44 36.92
C ARG A 37 6.08 81.57 35.46
N MET A 38 5.88 80.51 34.66
CA MET A 38 6.20 80.53 33.22
C MET A 38 5.45 81.62 32.44
N LYS A 39 4.23 81.97 32.85
CA LYS A 39 3.47 83.07 32.25
C LYS A 39 4.07 84.44 32.54
N GLY A 40 4.78 84.64 33.65
CA GLY A 40 5.42 85.90 34.01
C GLY A 40 4.45 87.10 33.98
N GLY A 41 3.20 86.91 34.44
CA GLY A 41 2.14 87.93 34.40
C GLY A 41 1.43 88.13 33.05
N LYS A 42 1.84 87.40 32.00
CA LYS A 42 1.19 87.46 30.68
C LYS A 42 -0.10 86.64 30.66
N ARG A 43 -1.10 87.09 29.89
CA ARG A 43 -2.39 86.37 29.71
C ARG A 43 -2.22 85.02 28.99
N GLN A 44 -1.20 84.85 28.13
CA GLN A 44 -0.96 83.62 27.37
C GLN A 44 0.54 83.40 27.11
N VAL A 45 0.99 82.14 27.18
CA VAL A 45 2.36 81.72 26.80
C VAL A 45 2.37 81.42 25.29
N GLY A 46 2.56 82.46 24.47
CA GLY A 46 2.70 82.33 23.01
C GLY A 46 1.40 81.98 22.24
N LYS A 47 1.44 82.11 20.91
CA LYS A 47 0.34 81.69 20.02
C LYS A 47 0.49 80.21 19.68
N ARG A 48 -0.61 79.44 19.69
CA ARG A 48 -0.61 78.06 19.18
C ARG A 48 -0.25 78.09 17.69
N ARG A 49 0.67 77.22 17.25
CA ARG A 49 0.91 77.00 15.82
C ARG A 49 -0.31 76.23 15.27
N LEU A 50 -0.84 76.65 14.13
CA LEU A 50 -2.10 76.12 13.56
C LEU A 50 -2.05 74.62 13.17
N GLY A 51 -0.87 73.98 13.22
CA GLY A 51 -0.63 72.65 12.68
C GLY A 51 -0.75 71.47 13.64
N ASP A 52 -0.88 71.69 14.96
CA ASP A 52 -0.92 70.57 15.92
C ASP A 52 -2.26 70.49 16.65
N LYS A 53 -3.11 69.61 16.13
CA LYS A 53 -4.53 69.48 16.50
C LYS A 53 -4.73 68.89 17.90
N PHE A 54 -3.75 68.14 18.41
CA PHE A 54 -3.82 67.41 19.69
C PHE A 54 -2.74 67.84 20.69
N GLN A 55 -2.25 69.08 20.56
CA GLN A 55 -1.42 69.69 21.59
C GLN A 55 -2.25 70.17 22.78
N LEU A 56 -1.89 69.72 23.98
CA LEU A 56 -2.44 70.24 25.22
C LEU A 56 -1.73 71.54 25.58
N SER A 57 -2.48 72.63 25.71
CA SER A 57 -1.92 73.86 26.29
C SER A 57 -1.72 73.71 27.80
N PRO A 58 -0.89 74.56 28.44
CA PRO A 58 -0.69 74.54 29.89
C PRO A 58 -1.99 74.49 30.71
N SER A 59 -3.01 75.27 30.30
CA SER A 59 -4.34 75.24 30.91
C SER A 59 -5.11 73.93 30.74
N LEU A 60 -4.89 73.19 29.64
CA LEU A 60 -5.51 71.89 29.41
C LEU A 60 -4.82 70.81 30.23
N PHE A 61 -3.49 70.90 30.39
CA PHE A 61 -2.75 70.04 31.32
C PHE A 61 -3.23 70.21 32.76
N GLU A 62 -3.58 71.42 33.21
CA GLU A 62 -4.16 71.63 34.54
C GLU A 62 -5.53 70.93 34.72
N VAL A 63 -6.42 71.03 33.72
CA VAL A 63 -7.73 70.36 33.73
C VAL A 63 -7.55 68.84 33.69
N PHE A 64 -6.59 68.35 32.90
CA PHE A 64 -6.27 66.93 32.82
C PHE A 64 -5.68 66.42 34.15
N ALA A 65 -4.78 67.18 34.77
CA ALA A 65 -4.20 66.87 36.09
C ALA A 65 -5.27 66.79 37.20
N ASP A 66 -6.21 67.74 37.25
CA ASP A 66 -7.31 67.72 38.22
C ASP A 66 -8.19 66.46 38.06
N ARG A 67 -8.42 66.04 36.82
CA ARG A 67 -9.20 64.84 36.49
C ARG A 67 -8.45 63.55 36.77
N TYR A 68 -7.15 63.53 36.48
CA TYR A 68 -6.25 62.43 36.81
C TYR A 68 -6.19 62.21 38.32
N ARG A 69 -6.03 63.28 39.10
CA ARG A 69 -6.09 63.22 40.58
C ARG A 69 -7.44 62.73 41.10
N ALA A 70 -8.55 63.23 40.55
CA ALA A 70 -9.89 62.78 40.96
C ALA A 70 -10.12 61.29 40.69
N ALA A 71 -9.64 60.77 39.55
CA ALA A 71 -9.71 59.35 39.22
C ALA A 71 -8.86 58.50 40.18
N ARG A 72 -7.61 58.92 40.43
CA ARG A 72 -6.71 58.27 41.39
C ARG A 72 -7.27 58.24 42.81
N ASN A 73 -7.86 59.34 43.29
CA ASN A 73 -8.53 59.41 44.61
C ASN A 73 -9.76 58.49 44.71
N ALA A 74 -10.43 58.23 43.59
CA ALA A 74 -11.55 57.30 43.52
C ALA A 74 -11.12 55.84 43.28
N HIS A 75 -9.80 55.57 43.22
CA HIS A 75 -9.22 54.28 42.81
C HIS A 75 -9.77 53.77 41.47
N LYS A 76 -10.00 54.68 40.51
CA LYS A 76 -10.51 54.39 39.17
C LYS A 76 -9.56 54.92 38.09
N GLY A 77 -9.65 54.34 36.89
CA GLY A 77 -8.99 54.88 35.70
C GLY A 77 -9.61 56.21 35.26
N VAL A 78 -8.83 57.04 34.56
CA VAL A 78 -9.34 58.29 33.98
C VAL A 78 -10.34 57.97 32.87
N ASP A 79 -11.53 58.56 32.96
CA ASP A 79 -12.55 58.49 31.92
C ASP A 79 -12.21 59.44 30.76
N TYR A 80 -11.36 58.97 29.86
CA TYR A 80 -10.88 59.71 28.68
C TYR A 80 -12.00 60.09 27.70
N GLN A 81 -13.04 59.26 27.60
CA GLN A 81 -14.17 59.52 26.71
C GLN A 81 -15.03 60.66 27.23
N ARG A 82 -15.27 60.71 28.54
CA ARG A 82 -15.94 61.85 29.16
C ARG A 82 -15.05 63.09 29.22
N LEU A 83 -13.74 62.94 29.38
CA LEU A 83 -12.82 64.08 29.40
C LEU A 83 -12.71 64.76 28.03
N SER A 84 -12.64 63.98 26.95
CA SER A 84 -12.58 64.48 25.56
C SER A 84 -13.84 65.22 25.10
N THR A 85 -14.98 65.02 25.77
CA THR A 85 -16.23 65.72 25.48
C THR A 85 -16.42 67.00 26.30
N THR A 86 -15.50 67.32 27.21
CA THR A 86 -15.57 68.56 28.00
C THR A 86 -15.30 69.80 27.15
N LYS A 87 -15.92 70.93 27.53
CA LYS A 87 -15.77 72.23 26.82
C LYS A 87 -14.32 72.71 26.73
N ASN A 88 -13.48 72.31 27.69
CA ASN A 88 -12.08 72.71 27.74
C ASN A 88 -11.23 71.94 26.73
N VAL A 89 -11.51 70.65 26.49
CA VAL A 89 -10.68 69.75 25.67
C VAL A 89 -11.40 69.41 24.35
N LYS A 90 -12.07 70.42 23.76
CA LYS A 90 -12.91 70.25 22.55
C LYS A 90 -12.15 69.69 21.33
N ASP A 91 -10.84 69.93 21.27
CA ASP A 91 -9.98 69.52 20.16
C ASP A 91 -9.81 67.98 20.12
N PHE A 92 -10.04 67.29 21.25
CA PHE A 92 -9.94 65.83 21.36
C PHE A 92 -11.31 65.12 21.24
N LYS A 93 -12.40 65.82 20.90
CA LYS A 93 -13.74 65.23 20.83
C LYS A 93 -13.78 64.08 19.82
N GLY A 94 -14.06 62.86 20.28
CA GLY A 94 -14.04 61.63 19.47
C GLY A 94 -12.68 60.92 19.42
N HIS A 95 -11.64 61.53 19.98
CA HIS A 95 -10.24 61.07 19.97
C HIS A 95 -9.73 60.75 21.38
N ALA A 96 -10.47 59.95 22.15
CA ALA A 96 -10.11 59.60 23.54
C ALA A 96 -8.77 58.84 23.65
N ALA A 97 -8.37 58.10 22.61
CA ALA A 97 -7.10 57.37 22.57
C ALA A 97 -5.89 58.32 22.55
N GLU A 98 -5.97 59.43 21.81
CA GLU A 98 -4.90 60.43 21.74
C GLU A 98 -4.77 61.21 23.05
N LEU A 99 -5.89 61.46 23.73
CA LEU A 99 -5.87 62.04 25.08
C LEU A 99 -5.24 61.10 26.10
N ARG A 100 -5.48 59.78 25.97
CA ARG A 100 -4.81 58.75 26.77
C ARG A 100 -3.30 58.70 26.50
N ALA A 101 -2.89 58.85 25.24
CA ALA A 101 -1.48 58.89 24.86
C ALA A 101 -0.71 60.09 25.48
N LYS A 102 -1.43 61.12 25.96
CA LYS A 102 -0.87 62.26 26.69
C LYS A 102 -0.71 62.04 28.19
N GLU A 103 -1.18 60.91 28.73
CA GLU A 103 -1.04 60.58 30.14
C GLU A 103 0.43 60.46 30.60
N PRO A 104 1.35 59.79 29.85
CA PRO A 104 2.77 59.75 30.23
C PRO A 104 3.40 61.14 30.29
N GLU A 105 3.08 62.00 29.32
CA GLU A 105 3.54 63.40 29.27
C GLU A 105 3.04 64.19 30.49
N LEU A 106 1.78 64.00 30.89
CA LEU A 106 1.21 64.57 32.11
C LEU A 106 1.96 64.08 33.36
N LYS A 107 2.28 62.78 33.46
CA LYS A 107 2.99 62.21 34.62
C LYS A 107 4.39 62.81 34.77
N VAL A 108 5.15 62.92 33.68
CA VAL A 108 6.47 63.55 33.66
C VAL A 108 6.38 65.01 34.09
N LEU A 109 5.39 65.75 33.58
CA LEU A 109 5.17 67.16 33.97
C LEU A 109 4.82 67.32 35.45
N LEU A 110 4.01 66.43 36.02
CA LEU A 110 3.66 66.45 37.45
C LEU A 110 4.87 66.15 38.33
N LYS A 111 5.68 65.14 37.98
CA LYS A 111 6.93 64.83 38.68
C LYS A 111 7.89 66.03 38.65
N LYS A 112 8.06 66.64 37.49
CA LYS A 112 8.89 67.84 37.30
C LYS A 112 8.40 69.01 38.12
N ALA A 113 7.09 69.31 38.08
CA ALA A 113 6.51 70.42 38.81
C ALA A 113 6.63 70.24 40.33
N LEU A 114 6.44 69.01 40.82
CA LEU A 114 6.62 68.68 42.24
C LEU A 114 8.07 68.85 42.68
N ALA A 115 9.04 68.33 41.91
CA ALA A 115 10.45 68.48 42.20
C ALA A 115 10.86 69.97 42.25
N GLU A 116 10.48 70.74 41.22
CA GLU A 116 10.76 72.18 41.16
C GLU A 116 10.13 72.94 42.35
N GLN A 117 8.89 72.60 42.72
CA GLN A 117 8.23 73.25 43.86
C GLN A 117 8.92 72.90 45.19
N ARG A 118 9.36 71.65 45.38
CA ARG A 118 10.12 71.23 46.57
C ARG A 118 11.47 71.93 46.66
N GLU A 119 12.15 72.16 45.53
CA GLU A 119 13.39 72.94 45.51
C GLU A 119 13.17 74.40 45.91
N ILE A 120 12.08 75.00 45.42
CA ILE A 120 11.67 76.36 45.81
C ILE A 120 11.34 76.44 47.30
N ASP A 121 10.56 75.48 47.81
CA ASP A 121 10.14 75.44 49.22
C ASP A 121 11.34 75.18 50.16
N ALA A 122 12.36 74.47 49.68
CA ALA A 122 13.65 74.29 50.37
C ALA A 122 14.56 75.53 50.32
N GLY A 123 14.12 76.62 49.69
CA GLY A 123 14.89 77.86 49.58
C GLY A 123 16.10 77.76 48.65
N LYS A 124 16.18 76.73 47.79
CA LYS A 124 17.25 76.65 46.80
C LYS A 124 17.07 77.77 45.78
N PRO A 125 18.07 78.64 45.56
CA PRO A 125 18.00 79.62 44.49
C PRO A 125 17.91 78.88 43.14
N MET A 126 17.12 79.41 42.20
CA MET A 126 17.17 78.97 40.81
C MET A 126 18.63 78.93 40.36
N LYS A 127 19.02 77.87 39.64
CA LYS A 127 20.37 77.75 39.05
C LYS A 127 20.73 79.08 38.39
N ASN A 128 21.90 79.62 38.74
CA ASN A 128 22.40 80.84 38.10
C ASN A 128 22.72 80.54 36.63
N ILE A 129 22.84 81.61 35.83
CA ILE A 129 23.10 81.51 34.39
C ILE A 129 24.39 80.72 34.13
N GLU A 130 25.44 80.95 34.94
CA GLU A 130 26.72 80.24 34.84
C GLU A 130 26.59 78.71 35.00
N ALA A 131 25.84 78.23 36.01
CA ALA A 131 25.64 76.79 36.19
C ALA A 131 24.84 76.15 35.05
N LEU A 132 23.96 76.91 34.39
CA LEU A 132 23.24 76.44 33.21
C LEU A 132 24.15 76.40 31.98
N GLU A 133 25.02 77.39 31.80
CA GLU A 133 26.01 77.42 30.72
C GLU A 133 27.00 76.26 30.82
N GLU A 134 27.49 75.94 32.03
CA GLU A 134 28.35 74.77 32.25
C GLU A 134 27.64 73.44 31.96
N GLU A 135 26.36 73.32 32.32
CA GLU A 135 25.57 72.12 32.04
C GLU A 135 25.33 71.95 30.54
N VAL A 136 25.03 73.04 29.82
CA VAL A 136 24.90 73.02 28.35
C VAL A 136 26.22 72.63 27.70
N ALA A 137 27.35 73.23 28.10
CA ALA A 137 28.67 72.89 27.55
C ALA A 137 29.04 71.42 27.76
N ARG A 138 28.74 70.84 28.93
CA ARG A 138 28.96 69.40 29.17
C ARG A 138 28.05 68.52 28.29
N LEU A 139 26.80 68.91 28.12
CA LEU A 139 25.86 68.18 27.27
C LEU A 139 26.24 68.24 25.79
N ASP A 140 26.77 69.37 25.33
CA ASP A 140 27.24 69.52 23.95
C ASP A 140 28.42 68.59 23.66
N VAL A 141 29.42 68.52 24.54
CA VAL A 141 30.55 67.58 24.41
C VAL A 141 30.06 66.13 24.41
N GLN A 142 29.14 65.77 25.32
CA GLN A 142 28.58 64.42 25.36
C GLN A 142 27.81 64.09 24.07
N HIS A 143 27.07 65.05 23.53
CA HIS A 143 26.34 64.88 22.28
C HIS A 143 27.29 64.61 21.11
N GLU A 144 28.38 65.37 20.99
CA GLU A 144 29.39 65.17 19.95
C GLU A 144 30.04 63.78 20.05
N GLU A 145 30.40 63.34 21.25
CA GLU A 145 30.94 61.99 21.47
C GLU A 145 29.95 60.89 21.07
N ASP A 146 28.67 61.06 21.42
CA ASP A 146 27.62 60.10 21.09
C ASP A 146 27.33 60.08 19.58
N VAL A 147 27.41 61.22 18.90
CA VAL A 147 27.32 61.30 17.43
C VAL A 147 28.49 60.57 16.78
N ALA A 148 29.72 60.77 17.28
CA ALA A 148 30.89 60.08 16.76
C ALA A 148 30.80 58.56 16.94
N LYS A 149 30.37 58.08 18.12
CA LYS A 149 30.13 56.65 18.38
C LYS A 149 29.05 56.07 17.46
N ARG A 150 27.95 56.80 17.24
CA ARG A 150 26.89 56.37 16.31
C ARG A 150 27.41 56.28 14.88
N MET A 151 28.19 57.25 14.41
CA MET A 151 28.79 57.21 13.08
C MET A 151 29.72 56.01 12.89
N GLN A 152 30.54 55.69 13.90
CA GLN A 152 31.41 54.51 13.82
C GLN A 152 30.61 53.20 13.76
N LEU A 153 29.60 53.06 14.62
CA LEU A 153 28.74 51.88 14.64
C LEU A 153 28.00 51.67 13.31
N GLU A 154 27.55 52.75 12.68
CA GLU A 154 26.89 52.70 11.37
C GLU A 154 27.83 52.12 10.30
N VAL A 155 29.09 52.56 10.28
CA VAL A 155 30.10 52.03 9.35
C VAL A 155 30.39 50.54 9.63
N ASP A 156 30.53 50.16 10.89
CA ASP A 156 30.78 48.76 11.27
C ASP A 156 29.60 47.84 10.90
N ILE A 157 28.36 48.33 11.05
CA ILE A 157 27.14 47.61 10.65
C ILE A 157 27.12 47.42 9.14
N GLN A 158 27.35 48.48 8.35
CA GLN A 158 27.38 48.40 6.89
C GLN A 158 28.42 47.40 6.39
N GLN A 159 29.63 47.44 6.94
CA GLN A 159 30.68 46.47 6.59
C GLN A 159 30.28 45.03 6.90
N ARG A 160 29.62 44.79 8.05
CA ARG A 160 29.10 43.45 8.39
C ARG A 160 28.00 43.01 7.44
N GLU A 161 27.07 43.89 7.11
CA GLU A 161 25.97 43.59 6.19
C GLU A 161 26.49 43.23 4.80
N GLU A 162 27.50 43.95 4.30
CA GLU A 162 28.17 43.63 3.04
C GLU A 162 28.86 42.25 3.08
N GLN A 163 29.59 41.94 4.16
CA GLN A 163 30.23 40.63 4.34
C GLN A 163 29.21 39.50 4.40
N HIS A 164 28.10 39.69 5.13
CA HIS A 164 27.01 38.72 5.19
C HIS A 164 26.36 38.53 3.82
N SER A 165 26.10 39.62 3.09
CA SER A 165 25.55 39.59 1.73
C SER A 165 26.45 38.79 0.78
N LEU A 166 27.76 39.05 0.80
CA LEU A 166 28.75 38.32 0.01
C LEU A 166 28.77 36.82 0.36
N THR A 167 28.67 36.49 1.65
CA THR A 167 28.65 35.10 2.12
C THR A 167 27.39 34.37 1.66
N ILE A 168 26.24 35.03 1.74
CA ILE A 168 24.95 34.51 1.25
C ILE A 168 25.01 34.30 -0.27
N SER A 169 25.57 35.24 -1.05
CA SER A 169 25.73 35.10 -2.50
C SER A 169 26.53 33.85 -2.86
N LYS A 170 27.70 33.66 -2.23
CA LYS A 170 28.55 32.48 -2.48
C LYS A 170 27.86 31.16 -2.15
N LEU A 171 27.09 31.12 -1.06
CA LEU A 171 26.32 29.93 -0.69
C LEU A 171 25.21 29.64 -1.71
N ASN A 172 24.48 30.68 -2.14
CA ASN A 172 23.43 30.53 -3.15
C ASN A 172 23.99 30.03 -4.48
N GLU A 173 25.10 30.62 -4.96
CA GLU A 173 25.80 30.15 -6.17
C GLU A 173 26.22 28.68 -6.06
N SER A 174 26.76 28.27 -4.89
CA SER A 174 27.11 26.87 -4.63
C SER A 174 25.88 25.94 -4.70
N TYR A 175 24.76 26.33 -4.09
CA TYR A 175 23.54 25.52 -4.10
C TYR A 175 22.91 25.45 -5.49
N GLU A 176 22.93 26.53 -6.27
CA GLU A 176 22.44 26.53 -7.66
C GLU A 176 23.23 25.53 -8.52
N VAL A 177 24.55 25.48 -8.36
CA VAL A 177 25.41 24.50 -9.05
C VAL A 177 25.08 23.07 -8.63
N GLU A 178 24.86 22.81 -7.34
CA GLU A 178 24.50 21.48 -6.83
C GLU A 178 23.12 21.02 -7.30
N ILE A 179 22.13 21.93 -7.30
CA ILE A 179 20.79 21.69 -7.85
C ILE A 179 20.90 21.30 -9.33
N GLY A 180 21.71 22.02 -10.12
CA GLY A 180 21.93 21.69 -11.53
C GLY A 180 22.53 20.29 -11.75
N LYS A 181 23.51 19.89 -10.91
CA LYS A 181 24.08 18.54 -10.95
C LYS A 181 23.03 17.47 -10.64
N LEU A 182 22.28 17.63 -9.55
CA LEU A 182 21.24 16.68 -9.15
C LEU A 182 20.13 16.57 -10.21
N GLN A 183 19.75 17.67 -10.85
CA GLN A 183 18.80 17.65 -11.96
C GLN A 183 19.33 16.86 -13.16
N SER A 184 20.62 17.00 -13.50
CA SER A 184 21.25 16.23 -14.58
C SER A 184 21.31 14.73 -14.27
N GLU A 185 21.65 14.36 -13.03
CA GLU A 185 21.66 12.97 -12.57
C GLU A 185 20.26 12.36 -12.60
N LEU A 186 19.25 13.11 -12.15
CA LEU A 186 17.85 12.68 -12.19
C LEU A 186 17.39 12.42 -13.63
N ASN A 187 17.77 13.29 -14.58
CA ASN A 187 17.45 13.11 -15.99
C ASN A 187 18.13 11.86 -16.57
N GLU A 188 19.39 11.58 -16.19
CA GLU A 188 20.10 10.37 -16.61
C GLU A 188 19.43 9.10 -16.05
N VAL A 189 19.04 9.11 -14.77
CA VAL A 189 18.34 7.99 -14.13
C VAL A 189 16.98 7.75 -14.78
N ASN A 190 16.22 8.81 -15.07
CA ASN A 190 14.95 8.69 -15.78
C ASN A 190 15.14 8.10 -17.18
N ALA A 191 16.16 8.55 -17.92
CA ALA A 191 16.48 7.97 -19.24
C ALA A 191 16.83 6.48 -19.14
N LYS A 192 17.60 6.08 -18.12
CA LYS A 192 17.90 4.65 -17.84
C LYS A 192 16.65 3.87 -17.49
N TYR A 193 15.76 4.45 -16.68
CA TYR A 193 14.49 3.82 -16.31
C TYR A 193 13.59 3.63 -17.53
N ASP A 194 13.47 4.62 -18.40
CA ASP A 194 12.68 4.52 -19.62
C ASP A 194 13.27 3.47 -20.57
N ALA A 195 14.60 3.41 -20.72
CA ALA A 195 15.27 2.37 -21.50
C ALA A 195 15.00 0.97 -20.93
N LEU A 196 15.08 0.80 -19.61
CA LEU A 196 14.75 -0.47 -18.94
C LEU A 196 13.26 -0.82 -19.09
N LYS A 197 12.39 0.18 -18.95
CA LYS A 197 10.94 0.02 -19.13
C LYS A 197 10.64 -0.45 -20.53
N GLU A 198 11.21 0.17 -21.56
CA GLU A 198 11.07 -0.25 -22.96
C GLU A 198 11.60 -1.67 -23.21
N VAL A 199 12.71 -2.07 -22.56
CA VAL A 199 13.21 -3.45 -22.62
C VAL A 199 12.23 -4.43 -21.96
N MET A 200 11.70 -4.10 -20.78
CA MET A 200 10.71 -4.94 -20.08
C MET A 200 9.37 -5.00 -20.83
N THR A 201 8.95 -3.87 -21.42
CA THR A 201 7.79 -3.77 -22.29
C THR A 201 8.16 -4.09 -23.74
N GLY A 202 9.32 -4.70 -23.98
CA GLY A 202 9.75 -5.27 -25.26
C GLY A 202 8.77 -6.37 -25.65
N ARG A 203 7.64 -5.91 -26.17
CA ARG A 203 6.39 -6.61 -26.48
C ARG A 203 6.56 -7.80 -27.40
N GLY A 204 7.71 -7.93 -28.08
CA GLY A 204 8.00 -9.05 -28.96
C GLY A 204 8.11 -10.37 -28.20
N LYS A 205 8.96 -10.44 -27.17
CA LYS A 205 9.22 -11.71 -26.48
C LYS A 205 8.01 -12.21 -25.68
N SER A 206 7.24 -11.32 -25.06
CA SER A 206 6.05 -11.73 -24.32
C SER A 206 4.87 -12.09 -25.23
N ALA A 207 4.74 -11.44 -26.38
CA ALA A 207 3.76 -11.83 -27.40
C ALA A 207 4.14 -13.14 -28.08
N GLU A 208 5.41 -13.31 -28.49
CA GLU A 208 5.94 -14.56 -29.05
C GLU A 208 5.77 -15.73 -28.06
N LEU A 209 6.13 -15.55 -26.78
CA LEU A 209 5.87 -16.57 -25.76
C LEU A 209 4.37 -16.83 -25.55
N GLY A 210 3.52 -15.82 -25.70
CA GLY A 210 2.06 -15.99 -25.67
C GLY A 210 1.53 -16.83 -26.83
N ASP A 211 2.03 -16.58 -28.04
CA ASP A 211 1.68 -17.34 -29.24
C ASP A 211 2.19 -18.79 -29.14
N GLU A 212 3.44 -18.99 -28.68
CA GLU A 212 3.99 -20.33 -28.42
C GLU A 212 3.19 -21.10 -27.36
N VAL A 213 2.77 -20.44 -26.28
CA VAL A 213 1.92 -21.06 -25.25
C VAL A 213 0.57 -21.46 -25.81
N ASN A 214 -0.03 -20.65 -26.67
CA ASN A 214 -1.30 -20.98 -27.32
C ASN A 214 -1.13 -22.17 -28.29
N GLU A 215 -0.06 -22.20 -29.08
CA GLU A 215 0.25 -23.33 -29.96
C GLU A 215 0.46 -24.64 -29.18
N VAL A 216 1.20 -24.59 -28.07
CA VAL A 216 1.39 -25.74 -27.18
C VAL A 216 0.05 -26.19 -26.58
N LYS A 217 -0.81 -25.26 -26.19
CA LYS A 217 -2.14 -25.56 -25.65
C LYS A 217 -3.02 -26.29 -26.66
N ASP A 218 -3.00 -25.85 -27.92
CA ASP A 218 -3.74 -26.51 -29.00
C ASP A 218 -3.21 -27.92 -29.29
N LYS A 219 -1.88 -28.10 -29.30
CA LYS A 219 -1.23 -29.42 -29.44
C LYS A 219 -1.60 -30.37 -28.29
N VAL A 220 -1.67 -29.87 -27.06
CA VAL A 220 -2.09 -30.66 -25.89
C VAL A 220 -3.55 -31.11 -26.04
N ALA A 221 -4.45 -30.21 -26.46
CA ALA A 221 -5.85 -30.56 -26.68
C ALA A 221 -6.02 -31.63 -27.78
N GLU A 222 -5.24 -31.55 -28.87
CA GLU A 222 -5.24 -32.56 -29.92
C GLU A 222 -4.74 -33.93 -29.42
N LEU A 223 -3.67 -33.94 -28.62
CA LEU A 223 -3.14 -35.17 -28.02
C LEU A 223 -4.12 -35.80 -27.03
N GLU A 224 -4.84 -35.02 -26.24
CA GLU A 224 -5.89 -35.52 -25.36
C GLU A 224 -7.03 -36.20 -26.14
N GLN A 225 -7.43 -35.62 -27.28
CA GLN A 225 -8.43 -36.25 -28.15
C GLN A 225 -7.92 -37.56 -28.75
N LYS A 226 -6.67 -37.58 -29.24
CA LYS A 226 -6.03 -38.80 -29.75
C LYS A 226 -5.95 -39.89 -28.69
N MET A 227 -5.58 -39.53 -27.46
CA MET A 227 -5.54 -40.46 -26.33
C MET A 227 -6.93 -41.04 -26.03
N LYS A 228 -7.99 -40.22 -26.03
CA LYS A 228 -9.38 -40.70 -25.85
C LYS A 228 -9.85 -41.63 -26.98
N ALA A 229 -9.48 -41.34 -28.22
CA ALA A 229 -9.79 -42.20 -29.35
C ALA A 229 -9.07 -43.55 -29.24
N GLU A 230 -7.80 -43.54 -28.85
CA GLU A 230 -6.99 -44.75 -28.72
C GLU A 230 -7.43 -45.61 -27.53
N THR A 231 -7.80 -45.01 -26.40
CA THR A 231 -8.39 -45.78 -25.28
C THR A 231 -9.70 -46.45 -25.70
N THR A 232 -10.51 -45.79 -26.52
CA THR A 232 -11.73 -46.36 -27.09
C THR A 232 -11.40 -47.55 -28.01
N ARG A 233 -10.46 -47.40 -28.94
CA ARG A 233 -9.99 -48.51 -29.80
C ARG A 233 -9.45 -49.69 -28.99
N GLN A 234 -8.69 -49.43 -27.92
CA GLN A 234 -8.17 -50.47 -27.04
C GLN A 234 -9.32 -51.28 -26.42
N THR A 235 -10.39 -50.62 -25.96
CA THR A 235 -11.57 -51.30 -25.41
C THR A 235 -12.31 -52.15 -26.46
N GLU A 236 -12.42 -51.65 -27.70
CA GLU A 236 -13.03 -52.42 -28.80
C GLU A 236 -12.20 -53.65 -29.17
N LEU A 237 -10.87 -53.53 -29.23
CA LEU A 237 -9.97 -54.65 -29.49
C LEU A 237 -10.08 -55.73 -28.41
N VAL A 238 -10.17 -55.33 -27.13
CA VAL A 238 -10.42 -56.26 -26.03
C VAL A 238 -11.77 -56.98 -26.22
N ALA A 239 -12.82 -56.25 -26.61
CA ALA A 239 -14.13 -56.84 -26.89
C ALA A 239 -14.10 -57.81 -28.10
N PHE A 240 -13.31 -57.51 -29.14
CA PHE A 240 -13.08 -58.41 -30.27
C PHE A 240 -12.32 -59.68 -29.86
N GLY A 241 -11.25 -59.54 -29.08
CA GLY A 241 -10.50 -60.68 -28.52
C GLY A 241 -11.41 -61.61 -27.70
N ASN A 242 -12.25 -61.04 -26.84
CA ASN A 242 -13.23 -61.80 -26.06
C ASN A 242 -14.24 -62.56 -26.95
N ARG A 243 -14.67 -61.97 -28.07
CA ARG A 243 -15.56 -62.63 -29.04
C ARG A 243 -14.87 -63.78 -29.78
N LEU A 244 -13.62 -63.60 -30.18
CA LEU A 244 -12.81 -64.66 -30.78
C LEU A 244 -12.60 -65.82 -29.82
N ALA A 245 -12.20 -65.56 -28.57
CA ALA A 245 -12.02 -66.60 -27.56
C ALA A 245 -13.31 -67.38 -27.24
N ARG A 246 -14.50 -66.78 -27.42
CA ARG A 246 -15.78 -67.51 -27.35
C ARG A 246 -15.99 -68.41 -28.55
N LYS A 247 -15.73 -67.93 -29.77
CA LYS A 247 -15.83 -68.74 -30.99
C LYS A 247 -14.86 -69.93 -30.97
N GLU A 248 -13.62 -69.70 -30.56
CA GLU A 248 -12.62 -70.76 -30.40
C GLU A 248 -13.08 -71.82 -29.41
N ARG A 249 -13.55 -71.43 -28.22
CA ARG A 249 -14.12 -72.40 -27.25
C ARG A 249 -15.31 -73.18 -27.83
N GLY A 250 -16.18 -72.52 -28.59
CA GLY A 250 -17.30 -73.18 -29.27
C GLY A 250 -16.85 -74.20 -30.32
N LEU A 251 -15.85 -73.87 -31.13
CA LEU A 251 -15.26 -74.77 -32.13
C LEU A 251 -14.54 -75.94 -31.46
N VAL A 252 -13.79 -75.70 -30.37
CA VAL A 252 -13.14 -76.75 -29.59
C VAL A 252 -14.18 -77.74 -29.06
N ALA A 253 -15.25 -77.25 -28.42
CA ALA A 253 -16.33 -78.09 -27.92
C ALA A 253 -17.02 -78.91 -29.03
N GLN A 254 -17.25 -78.31 -30.21
CA GLN A 254 -17.78 -79.04 -31.38
C GLN A 254 -16.82 -80.14 -31.86
N SER A 255 -15.52 -79.84 -31.92
CA SER A 255 -14.51 -80.82 -32.34
C SER A 255 -14.42 -82.00 -31.36
N GLU A 256 -14.50 -81.74 -30.05
CA GLU A 256 -14.51 -82.77 -29.02
C GLU A 256 -15.78 -83.63 -29.10
N ALA A 257 -16.95 -83.02 -29.33
CA ALA A 257 -18.21 -83.74 -29.52
C ALA A 257 -18.16 -84.64 -30.77
N LEU A 258 -17.67 -84.12 -31.91
CA LEU A 258 -17.50 -84.92 -33.13
C LEU A 258 -16.51 -86.07 -32.94
N LYS A 259 -15.43 -85.84 -32.20
CA LYS A 259 -14.45 -86.89 -31.87
C LYS A 259 -15.10 -87.99 -31.01
N ALA A 260 -15.93 -87.62 -30.04
CA ALA A 260 -16.68 -88.56 -29.22
C ALA A 260 -17.69 -89.39 -30.04
N GLU A 261 -18.43 -88.75 -30.95
CA GLU A 261 -19.32 -89.46 -31.89
C GLU A 261 -18.56 -90.44 -32.79
N LEU A 262 -17.40 -90.03 -33.28
CA LEU A 262 -16.55 -90.90 -34.11
C LEU A 262 -16.07 -92.13 -33.32
N GLU A 263 -15.67 -91.97 -32.06
CA GLU A 263 -15.31 -93.10 -31.19
C GLU A 263 -16.52 -93.99 -30.87
N ARG A 264 -17.72 -93.43 -30.70
CA ARG A 264 -18.97 -94.19 -30.57
C ARG A 264 -19.22 -95.05 -31.81
N ILE A 265 -19.15 -94.45 -33.01
CA ILE A 265 -19.35 -95.13 -34.29
C ILE A 265 -18.32 -96.25 -34.48
N LYS A 266 -17.03 -96.01 -34.20
CA LYS A 266 -15.99 -97.06 -34.22
C LYS A 266 -16.35 -98.22 -33.30
N GLY A 267 -16.81 -97.92 -32.08
CA GLY A 267 -17.25 -98.94 -31.12
C GLY A 267 -18.44 -99.76 -31.62
N GLU A 268 -19.39 -99.14 -32.33
CA GLU A 268 -20.52 -99.80 -32.98
C GLU A 268 -20.08 -100.68 -34.15
N TRP A 269 -19.20 -100.17 -35.03
CA TRP A 269 -18.60 -100.95 -36.12
C TRP A 269 -17.90 -102.21 -35.62
N ALA A 270 -17.09 -102.10 -34.56
CA ALA A 270 -16.42 -103.25 -33.95
C ALA A 270 -17.40 -104.29 -33.37
N LYS A 271 -18.62 -103.89 -32.98
CA LYS A 271 -19.69 -104.83 -32.58
C LYS A 271 -20.27 -105.54 -33.80
N LEU A 272 -20.59 -104.80 -34.86
CA LEU A 272 -21.12 -105.36 -36.11
C LEU A 272 -20.13 -106.34 -36.74
N GLU A 273 -18.85 -106.03 -36.75
CA GLU A 273 -17.81 -106.92 -37.28
C GLU A 273 -17.71 -108.24 -36.49
N ARG A 274 -17.87 -108.18 -35.16
CA ARG A 274 -17.99 -109.38 -34.31
C ARG A 274 -19.26 -110.18 -34.60
N GLU A 275 -20.37 -109.52 -34.87
CA GLU A 275 -21.63 -110.18 -35.26
C GLU A 275 -21.52 -110.83 -36.65
N GLN A 276 -20.92 -110.14 -37.62
CA GLN A 276 -20.64 -110.69 -38.95
C GLN A 276 -19.73 -111.92 -38.84
N SER A 277 -18.66 -111.85 -38.07
CA SER A 277 -17.77 -112.99 -37.82
C SER A 277 -18.53 -114.18 -37.20
N ARG A 278 -19.47 -113.93 -36.28
CA ARG A 278 -20.34 -114.98 -35.72
C ARG A 278 -21.26 -115.57 -36.77
N HIS A 279 -21.83 -114.73 -37.64
CA HIS A 279 -22.70 -115.17 -38.72
C HIS A 279 -21.92 -116.03 -39.72
N ASP A 280 -20.75 -115.56 -40.18
CA ASP A 280 -19.88 -116.28 -41.11
C ASP A 280 -19.46 -117.64 -40.54
N PHE A 281 -19.15 -117.71 -39.23
CA PHE A 281 -18.88 -118.96 -38.55
C PHE A 281 -20.08 -119.92 -38.54
N GLN A 282 -21.30 -119.41 -38.35
CA GLN A 282 -22.52 -120.23 -38.45
C GLN A 282 -22.78 -120.72 -39.87
N VAL A 283 -22.54 -119.87 -40.89
CA VAL A 283 -22.66 -120.25 -42.31
C VAL A 283 -21.67 -121.37 -42.63
N LEU A 284 -20.41 -121.26 -42.20
CA LEU A 284 -19.40 -122.29 -42.41
C LEU A 284 -19.80 -123.63 -41.77
N ARG A 285 -20.33 -123.56 -40.54
CA ARG A 285 -20.84 -124.75 -39.85
C ARG A 285 -22.00 -125.41 -40.59
N TYR A 286 -22.88 -124.61 -41.19
CA TYR A 286 -23.99 -125.11 -41.99
C TYR A 286 -23.49 -125.76 -43.29
N THR A 287 -22.50 -125.16 -43.96
CA THR A 287 -21.89 -125.75 -45.15
C THR A 287 -21.15 -127.06 -44.86
N ASP A 288 -20.43 -127.15 -43.73
CA ASP A 288 -19.78 -128.39 -43.29
C ASP A 288 -20.80 -129.48 -42.99
N TRP A 289 -21.91 -129.11 -42.33
CA TRP A 289 -23.00 -130.02 -42.04
C TRP A 289 -23.68 -130.54 -43.32
N GLN A 290 -23.89 -129.66 -44.30
CA GLN A 290 -24.43 -130.02 -45.61
C GLN A 290 -23.49 -130.96 -46.38
N HIS A 291 -22.18 -130.68 -46.38
CA HIS A 291 -21.16 -131.56 -46.97
C HIS A 291 -21.13 -132.95 -46.33
N ALA A 292 -21.28 -133.04 -45.01
CA ALA A 292 -21.35 -134.32 -44.31
C ALA A 292 -22.58 -135.14 -44.73
N ILE A 293 -23.74 -134.49 -44.90
CA ILE A 293 -24.98 -135.14 -45.39
C ILE A 293 -24.79 -135.67 -46.81
N ASP A 294 -24.22 -134.87 -47.71
CA ASP A 294 -24.04 -135.29 -49.10
C ASP A 294 -23.02 -136.44 -49.23
N THR A 295 -21.99 -136.45 -48.39
CA THR A 295 -21.04 -137.57 -48.28
C THR A 295 -21.71 -138.85 -47.75
N ALA A 296 -22.61 -138.72 -46.76
CA ALA A 296 -23.40 -139.84 -46.25
C ALA A 296 -24.37 -140.42 -47.32
N LYS A 297 -24.98 -139.55 -48.14
CA LYS A 297 -25.83 -139.99 -49.26
C LYS A 297 -25.03 -140.73 -50.33
N MET A 298 -23.83 -140.26 -50.66
CA MET A 298 -22.90 -140.92 -51.60
C MET A 298 -22.48 -142.32 -51.13
N THR A 299 -22.14 -142.45 -49.84
CA THR A 299 -21.79 -143.76 -49.25
C THR A 299 -23.00 -144.71 -49.17
N ALA A 300 -24.20 -144.20 -48.89
CA ALA A 300 -25.43 -145.00 -48.91
C ALA A 300 -25.76 -145.52 -50.32
N THR A 301 -25.62 -144.68 -51.34
CA THR A 301 -25.84 -145.07 -52.75
C THR A 301 -24.81 -146.09 -53.25
N LEU A 302 -23.54 -145.96 -52.86
CA LEU A 302 -22.50 -146.96 -53.13
C LEU A 302 -22.82 -148.32 -52.47
N ARG A 303 -23.26 -148.33 -51.20
CA ARG A 303 -23.69 -149.56 -50.52
C ARG A 303 -24.87 -150.22 -51.21
N LEU A 304 -25.85 -149.42 -51.66
CA LEU A 304 -27.02 -149.93 -52.39
C LEU A 304 -26.60 -150.59 -53.71
N LYS A 305 -25.69 -149.95 -54.47
CA LYS A 305 -25.11 -150.50 -55.69
C LYS A 305 -24.41 -151.84 -55.43
N MET A 306 -23.50 -151.91 -54.46
CA MET A 306 -22.82 -153.17 -54.12
C MET A 306 -23.79 -154.30 -53.76
N ARG A 307 -24.87 -153.97 -53.02
CA ARG A 307 -25.90 -154.94 -52.63
C ARG A 307 -26.69 -155.46 -53.83
N ILE A 308 -27.02 -154.59 -54.79
CA ILE A 308 -27.65 -154.97 -56.06
C ILE A 308 -26.71 -155.88 -56.88
N THR A 309 -25.41 -155.57 -56.93
CA THR A 309 -24.40 -156.39 -57.63
C THR A 309 -24.28 -157.79 -57.03
N CYS A 310 -24.31 -157.92 -55.70
CA CYS A 310 -24.32 -159.22 -55.02
C CYS A 310 -25.57 -160.04 -55.37
N ILE A 311 -26.75 -159.43 -55.39
CA ILE A 311 -28.03 -160.11 -55.71
C ILE A 311 -28.02 -160.60 -57.16
N THR A 312 -27.56 -159.78 -58.10
CA THR A 312 -27.51 -160.14 -59.53
C THR A 312 -26.52 -161.27 -59.81
N ASN A 313 -25.38 -161.31 -59.11
CA ASN A 313 -24.42 -162.42 -59.23
C ASN A 313 -24.94 -163.72 -58.61
N TRP A 314 -25.76 -163.66 -57.55
CA TRP A 314 -26.40 -164.84 -56.98
C TRP A 314 -27.41 -165.47 -57.96
N ILE A 315 -28.27 -164.65 -58.58
CA ILE A 315 -29.29 -165.12 -59.54
C ILE A 315 -28.64 -165.80 -60.77
N LYS A 316 -27.52 -165.28 -61.27
CA LYS A 316 -26.81 -165.89 -62.41
C LYS A 316 -26.23 -167.29 -62.12
N ARG A 317 -25.94 -167.61 -60.85
CA ARG A 317 -25.32 -168.88 -60.46
C ARG A 317 -26.33 -170.03 -60.31
N SER A 318 -27.63 -169.73 -60.23
CA SER A 318 -28.67 -170.70 -59.89
C SER A 318 -29.38 -171.35 -61.09
N ASN A 319 -29.09 -170.95 -62.33
CA ASN A 319 -29.91 -171.30 -63.51
C ASN A 319 -29.15 -171.95 -64.69
N ALA A 320 -28.13 -172.78 -64.43
CA ALA A 320 -27.51 -173.63 -65.47
C ALA A 320 -27.89 -175.12 -65.23
N PRO A 321 -28.66 -175.77 -66.14
CA PRO A 321 -29.05 -177.17 -66.00
C PRO A 321 -28.00 -178.16 -66.53
N MET A 322 -27.96 -179.34 -65.89
CA MET A 322 -27.14 -180.51 -66.18
C MET A 322 -27.38 -181.10 -67.58
N ASN A 323 -26.29 -181.24 -68.34
CA ASN A 323 -25.87 -182.44 -69.09
C ASN A 323 -24.37 -182.36 -69.32
#